data_AF-A0A916RVM6-F1
#
_entry.id   AF-A0A916RVM6-F1
#
_cell.length_a   1.000
_cell.length_b   1.000
_cell.length_c   1.000
_cell.angle_alpha   90.00
_cell.angle_beta   90.00
_cell.angle_gamma   90.00
#
_symmetry.space_group_name_H-M   'P 1'
#
loop_
_entity.id
_entity.type
_entity.pdbx_description
1 polymer ?
#
loop_
_entity_poly.entity_id
_entity_poly.type
_entity_poly.pdbx_seq_one_letter_code
_entity_poly.pdbx_strand_id
1 'polypeptide(L)' 'MATGKNIFPLLTASTTDAEILSLIKDPVAAIGFALEHLEDFEVHLFLRDWQNGEDLTSWIEAWREDQKAGIEYHASRDQQ' A
#
# COMPACT_ATOMS: atom_id res chain seq x y z
N MET A 1 -3.94 -0.85 27.22
CA MET A 1 -3.41 -1.55 26.03
C MET A 1 -4.20 -1.05 24.84
N ALA A 2 -3.59 -0.25 23.96
CA ALA A 2 -4.25 0.13 22.72
C ALA A 2 -4.24 -1.12 21.83
N THR A 3 -5.37 -1.81 21.73
CA THR A 3 -5.64 -2.72 20.63
C THR A 3 -5.45 -1.90 19.36
N GLY A 4 -4.37 -2.18 18.61
CA GLY A 4 -4.17 -1.62 17.28
C GLY A 4 -5.37 -2.00 16.43
N LYS A 5 -6.38 -1.13 16.40
CA LYS A 5 -7.35 -1.11 15.32
C LYS A 5 -6.47 -0.95 14.10
N ASN A 6 -6.42 -1.97 13.24
CA ASN A 6 -5.95 -1.80 11.86
C ASN A 6 -6.65 -0.53 11.37
N ILE A 7 -5.91 0.58 11.30
CA ILE A 7 -6.49 1.89 10.98
C ILE A 7 -6.91 1.87 9.51
N PHE A 8 -6.38 0.91 8.75
CA PHE A 8 -6.82 0.57 7.42
C PHE A 8 -7.93 -0.50 7.36
N PRO A 9 -8.97 -0.30 6.54
CA PRO A 9 -9.66 -1.46 5.98
C PRO A 9 -8.60 -2.27 5.24
N LEU A 10 -8.39 -3.53 5.64
CA LEU A 10 -7.44 -4.46 5.03
C LEU A 10 -7.45 -4.28 3.51
N LEU A 11 -6.43 -3.65 2.94
CA LEU A 11 -6.24 -3.68 1.50
C LEU A 11 -5.91 -5.13 1.18
N THR A 12 -6.90 -5.82 0.64
CA THR A 12 -6.75 -7.21 0.24
C THR A 12 -6.31 -7.25 -1.21
N ALA A 13 -5.81 -8.41 -1.65
CA ALA A 13 -5.51 -8.65 -3.06
C ALA A 13 -6.71 -8.38 -4.00
N SER A 14 -7.93 -8.34 -3.47
CA SER A 14 -9.17 -8.07 -4.23
C SER A 14 -9.52 -6.59 -4.37
N THR A 15 -8.90 -5.68 -3.59
CA THR A 15 -9.16 -4.25 -3.73
C THR A 15 -8.55 -3.75 -5.04
N THR A 16 -9.33 -3.05 -5.86
CA THR A 16 -8.90 -2.49 -7.16
C THR A 16 -8.10 -1.20 -7.02
N ASP A 17 -7.34 -0.81 -8.04
CA ASP A 17 -6.51 0.41 -7.99
C ASP A 17 -7.36 1.66 -7.80
N ALA A 18 -8.50 1.72 -8.49
CA ALA A 18 -9.45 2.80 -8.37
C ALA A 18 -10.02 2.93 -6.94
N GLU A 19 -10.28 1.81 -6.26
CA GLU A 19 -10.74 1.81 -4.87
C GLU A 19 -9.64 2.30 -3.93
N ILE A 20 -8.39 1.87 -4.12
CA ILE A 20 -7.25 2.32 -3.32
C ILE A 20 -7.03 3.82 -3.52
N LEU A 21 -6.96 4.28 -4.76
CA LEU A 21 -6.82 5.71 -5.11
C LEU A 21 -7.97 6.55 -4.56
N SER A 22 -9.17 5.99 -4.46
CA SER A 22 -10.30 6.68 -3.83
C SER A 22 -10.17 6.72 -2.30
N LEU A 23 -9.68 5.65 -1.66
CA LEU A 23 -9.50 5.56 -0.21
C LEU A 23 -8.43 6.53 0.28
N ILE A 24 -7.26 6.55 -0.36
CA ILE A 24 -6.12 7.38 0.07
C ILE A 24 -6.34 8.88 -0.13
N LYS A 25 -7.49 9.32 -0.66
CA LYS A 25 -7.89 10.74 -0.59
C LYS A 25 -8.12 11.22 0.84
N ASP A 26 -8.46 10.30 1.74
CA ASP A 26 -8.51 10.59 3.17
C ASP A 26 -7.08 10.61 3.76
N PRO A 27 -6.70 11.63 4.56
CA PRO A 27 -5.36 11.72 5.13
C PRO A 27 -4.97 10.56 6.05
N VAL A 28 -5.92 10.02 6.82
CA VAL A 28 -5.65 8.88 7.69
C VAL A 28 -5.40 7.64 6.83
N ALA A 29 -6.13 7.50 5.73
CA ALA A 29 -5.89 6.48 4.73
C ALA A 29 -4.53 6.66 3.99
N ALA A 30 -4.12 7.87 3.61
CA ALA A 30 -2.82 8.05 2.99
C ALA A 30 -1.66 7.64 3.93
N ILE A 31 -1.74 8.04 5.20
CA ILE A 31 -0.72 7.72 6.21
C ILE A 31 -0.69 6.22 6.50
N GLY A 32 -1.85 5.59 6.69
CA GLY A 32 -1.89 4.15 6.95
C GLY A 32 -1.36 3.32 5.78
N PHE A 33 -1.67 3.72 4.54
CA PHE A 33 -1.12 3.08 3.34
C PHE A 33 0.40 3.15 3.34
N ALA A 34 0.96 4.35 3.56
CA ALA A 34 2.40 4.55 3.57
C ALA A 34 3.10 3.69 4.63
N LEU A 35 2.54 3.62 5.84
CA LEU A 35 3.16 2.91 6.96
C LEU A 35 3.04 1.39 6.88
N GLU A 36 1.99 0.86 6.26
CA GLU A 36 1.71 -0.59 6.24
C GLU A 36 2.15 -1.26 4.93
N HIS A 37 2.37 -0.50 3.85
CA HIS A 37 2.50 -1.06 2.50
C HIS A 37 3.73 -0.57 1.72
N LEU A 38 4.44 0.45 2.18
CA LEU A 38 5.62 0.98 1.50
C LEU A 38 6.89 0.71 2.32
N GLU A 39 8.03 0.73 1.64
CA GLU A 39 9.33 0.67 2.31
C GLU A 39 9.63 1.98 3.07
N ASP A 40 10.46 1.90 4.12
CA ASP A 40 10.78 3.05 5.00
C ASP A 40 11.24 4.30 4.22
N PHE A 41 11.99 4.10 3.13
CA PHE A 41 12.51 5.19 2.30
C PHE A 41 11.47 5.76 1.32
N GLU A 42 10.37 5.06 1.09
CA GLU A 42 9.29 5.48 0.19
C GLU A 42 8.24 6.33 0.89
N VAL A 43 8.01 6.09 2.19
CA VAL A 43 6.98 6.76 3.01
C VAL A 43 6.98 8.27 2.81
N HIS A 44 8.14 8.91 2.94
CA HIS A 44 8.24 10.36 2.84
C HIS A 44 8.06 10.90 1.42
N LEU A 45 8.39 10.11 0.40
CA LEU A 45 8.20 10.46 -1.01
C LEU A 45 6.72 10.36 -1.38
N PHE A 46 6.08 9.25 -1.02
CA PHE A 46 4.65 9.05 -1.21
C PHE A 46 3.82 10.15 -0.52
N LEU A 47 4.11 10.45 0.76
CA LEU A 47 3.35 11.46 1.51
C LEU A 47 3.54 12.88 0.95
N ARG A 48 4.72 13.18 0.39
CA ARG A 48 4.96 14.45 -0.31
C ARG A 48 4.09 14.54 -1.57
N ASP A 49 4.11 13.51 -2.39
CA ASP A 49 3.36 13.47 -3.65
C ASP A 49 1.84 13.52 -3.37
N TRP A 50 1.38 12.81 -2.35
CA TRP A 50 0.01 12.87 -1.84
C TRP A 50 -0.36 14.28 -1.37
N GLN A 51 0.49 14.93 -0.57
CA GLN A 51 0.24 16.27 -0.05
C GLN A 51 0.15 17.32 -1.17
N ASN A 52 0.91 17.14 -2.25
CA ASN A 52 0.91 18.02 -3.41
C ASN A 52 -0.27 17.75 -4.38
N GLY A 53 -1.03 16.67 -4.17
CA GLY A 53 -2.11 16.26 -5.06
C GLY A 53 -1.61 15.71 -6.40
N GLU A 54 -0.41 15.13 -6.41
CA GLU A 54 0.16 14.46 -7.58
C GLU A 54 -0.63 13.19 -7.95
N ASP A 55 -0.42 12.67 -9.15
CA ASP A 55 -0.96 11.38 -9.54
C ASP A 55 -0.22 10.25 -8.80
N LEU A 56 -0.98 9.49 -7.99
CA LEU A 56 -0.45 8.40 -7.18
C LEU A 56 -0.54 7.04 -7.85
N THR A 57 -0.99 6.96 -9.11
CA THR A 57 -1.18 5.69 -9.82
C THR A 57 0.07 4.83 -9.81
N SER A 58 1.25 5.41 -10.08
CA SER A 58 2.52 4.66 -10.09
C SER A 58 2.90 4.09 -8.72
N TRP A 59 2.52 4.74 -7.62
CA TRP A 59 2.75 4.20 -6.27
C TRP A 59 1.91 2.95 -6.01
N ILE A 60 0.67 2.94 -6.49
CA ILE A 60 -0.24 1.80 -6.31
C ILE A 60 0.16 0.62 -7.22
N GLU A 61 0.58 0.92 -8.44
CA GLU A 61 1.08 -0.09 -9.39
C GLU A 61 2.34 -0.78 -8.86
N ALA A 62 3.33 -0.02 -8.38
CA ALA A 62 4.55 -0.57 -7.81
C ALA A 62 4.26 -1.49 -6.61
N TRP A 63 3.44 -1.03 -5.66
CA TRP A 63 3.01 -1.85 -4.54
C TRP A 63 2.33 -3.16 -4.98
N ARG A 64 1.47 -3.13 -6.02
CA ARG A 64 0.84 -4.34 -6.57
C ARG A 64 1.85 -5.31 -7.15
N GLU A 65 2.85 -4.82 -7.86
CA GLU A 65 3.90 -5.65 -8.42
C GLU A 65 4.69 -6.34 -7.30
N ASP A 66 5.00 -5.63 -6.22
CA ASP A 66 5.68 -6.20 -5.05
C ASP A 66 4.83 -7.28 -4.36
N GLN A 67 3.51 -7.08 -4.25
CA GLN A 67 2.60 -8.10 -3.72
C GLN A 67 2.61 -9.37 -4.59
N LYS A 68 2.67 -9.23 -5.92
CA LYS A 68 2.74 -10.38 -6.84
C LYS A 68 4.09 -11.11 -6.71
N ALA A 69 5.19 -10.37 -6.69
CA ALA A 69 6.53 -10.93 -6.57
C ALA A 69 6.73 -11.68 -5.23
N GLY A 70 6.17 -11.15 -4.13
CA GLY A 70 6.17 -11.82 -2.83
C GLY A 70 5.44 -13.17 -2.87
N ILE A 71 4.29 -13.25 -3.54
CA ILE A 71 3.52 -14.49 -3.68
C ILE A 71 4.28 -15.53 -4.52
N GLU A 72 4.89 -15.12 -5.63
CA GLU A 72 5.64 -16.03 -6.52
C GLU A 72 6.91 -16.59 -5.88
N TYR A 73 7.60 -15.80 -5.04
CA TYR A 73 8.78 -16.26 -4.30
C TYR A 73 8.42 -17.31 -3.23
N HIS A 74 7.30 -17.13 -2.52
CA HIS A 74 6.83 -18.11 -1.53
C HIS A 74 6.37 -19.42 -2.19
N ALA A 75 5.64 -19.36 -3.30
CA ALA A 75 5.24 -20.56 -4.05
C ALA A 75 6.44 -21.39 -4.57
N SER A 76 7.56 -20.73 -4.86
CA SER A 76 8.77 -21.36 -5.38
C SER A 76 9.62 -22.03 -4.28
N ARG A 77 9.50 -21.61 -3.01
CA ARG A 77 10.25 -22.21 -1.88
C ARG A 77 9.63 -23.49 -1.34
N ASP A 78 8.34 -23.73 -1.57
CA ASP A 78 7.64 -24.92 -1.08
C ASP A 78 7.71 -26.12 -2.06
N GLN A 79 8.44 -26.00 -3.17
CA GLN A 79 8.66 -27.06 -4.17
C GLN A 79 10.09 -27.65 -4.20
N GLN A 80 10.98 -27.27 -3.27
CA GLN A 80 12.32 -27.86 -3.08
C GLN A 80 12.43 -28.62 -1.75
#